data_AF-A0A821SVV2-F1
#
_entry.id   AF-A0A821SVV2-F1
#
_cell.length_a   1.000
_cell.length_b   1.000
_cell.length_c   1.000
_cell.angle_alpha   90.00
_cell.angle_beta   90.00
_cell.angle_gamma   90.00
#
_symmetry.space_group_name_H-M   'P 1'
#
loop_
_entity.id
_entity.type
_entity.pdbx_description
1 polymer ?
#
loop_
_entity_poly.entity_id
_entity_poly.type
_entity_poly.pdbx_seq_one_letter_code
_entity_poly.pdbx_strand_id
1 'polypeptide(L)'
;MVKSNAERNLSKNKLKSEQMKQKSRIRDNQRRRNLIERFNNQQSTTYKSRQSLPKDPSKRVDVTQHIAQVLNVIPTTTKHHKREQRSLSTALEELVIKFYYRGDVSYQMPSKRDCITVDDDGKKITLQKSSSSR
;
A
#
# COMPACT_ATOMS: atom_id res chain seq x y z
N MET A 1 -22.74 -5.02 56.42
CA MET A 1 -23.38 -5.21 55.10
C MET A 1 -22.51 -6.14 54.25
N VAL A 2 -23.01 -7.34 53.92
CA VAL A 2 -22.27 -8.34 53.16
C VAL A 2 -22.56 -8.13 51.66
N LYS A 3 -21.56 -7.67 50.89
CA LYS A 3 -21.71 -7.49 49.43
C LYS A 3 -22.10 -8.80 48.76
N SER A 4 -23.04 -8.74 47.82
CA SER A 4 -23.56 -9.91 47.11
C SER A 4 -22.45 -10.60 46.29
N ASN A 5 -22.56 -11.91 46.06
CA ASN A 5 -21.55 -12.65 45.29
C ASN A 5 -21.40 -12.11 43.85
N ALA A 6 -22.47 -11.57 43.26
CA ALA A 6 -22.45 -10.94 41.95
C ALA A 6 -21.55 -9.68 41.93
N GLU A 7 -21.66 -8.80 42.94
CA GLU A 7 -20.84 -7.60 43.06
C GLU A 7 -19.35 -7.93 43.24
N ARG A 8 -19.03 -8.99 43.99
CA ARG A 8 -17.65 -9.46 44.16
C ARG A 8 -17.05 -9.94 42.84
N ASN A 9 -17.84 -10.64 42.02
CA ASN A 9 -17.38 -11.14 40.72
C ASN A 9 -17.18 -10.02 39.69
N LEU A 10 -18.09 -9.04 39.65
CA LEU A 10 -17.94 -7.84 38.82
C LEU A 10 -16.69 -7.02 39.19
N SER A 11 -16.43 -6.86 40.49
CA SER A 11 -15.23 -6.16 40.97
C SER A 11 -13.94 -6.89 40.58
N LYS A 12 -13.88 -8.21 40.75
CA LYS A 12 -12.74 -9.04 40.33
C LYS A 12 -12.48 -8.96 38.82
N ASN A 13 -13.52 -8.93 38.00
CA ASN A 13 -13.38 -8.82 36.55
C ASN A 13 -12.87 -7.45 36.10
N LYS A 14 -13.32 -6.36 36.74
CA LYS A 14 -12.78 -5.01 36.50
C LYS A 14 -11.31 -4.88 36.90
N LEU A 15 -10.92 -5.46 38.03
CA LEU A 15 -9.52 -5.51 38.47
C LEU A 15 -8.63 -6.27 37.46
N LYS A 16 -9.09 -7.42 36.95
CA LYS A 16 -8.36 -8.19 35.95
C LYS A 16 -8.19 -7.43 34.64
N SER A 17 -9.23 -6.75 34.15
CA SER A 17 -9.15 -6.00 32.88
C SER A 17 -8.20 -4.80 32.97
N GLU A 18 -8.18 -4.08 34.10
CA GLU A 18 -7.22 -2.99 34.33
C GLU A 18 -5.78 -3.50 34.43
N GLN A 19 -5.54 -4.63 35.12
CA GLN A 19 -4.21 -5.25 35.16
C GLN A 19 -3.74 -5.68 33.76
N MET A 20 -4.63 -6.18 32.90
CA MET A 20 -4.29 -6.53 31.52
C MET A 20 -3.94 -5.29 30.68
N LYS A 21 -4.70 -4.19 30.81
CA LYS A 21 -4.40 -2.92 30.13
C LYS A 21 -3.04 -2.36 30.56
N GLN A 22 -2.74 -2.37 31.86
CA GLN A 22 -1.44 -1.92 32.38
C GLN A 22 -0.29 -2.77 31.83
N LYS A 23 -0.42 -4.11 31.84
CA LYS A 23 0.59 -5.00 31.26
C LYS A 23 0.82 -4.76 29.77
N SER A 24 -0.23 -4.43 29.01
CA SER A 24 -0.09 -4.06 27.59
C SER A 24 0.73 -2.79 27.42
N ARG A 25 0.38 -1.73 28.16
CA ARG A 25 1.10 -0.44 28.11
C ARG A 25 2.59 -0.59 28.43
N ILE A 26 2.92 -1.42 29.42
CA ILE A 26 4.32 -1.70 29.80
C ILE A 26 5.08 -2.38 28.64
N ARG A 27 4.48 -3.39 28.00
CA ARG A 27 5.09 -4.09 26.85
C ARG A 27 5.35 -3.15 25.67
N ASP A 28 4.39 -2.27 25.35
CA ASP A 28 4.53 -1.35 24.24
C ASP A 28 5.62 -0.29 24.49
N ASN A 29 5.70 0.22 25.72
CA ASN A 29 6.76 1.14 26.12
C ASN A 29 8.15 0.47 26.09
N GLN A 30 8.26 -0.80 26.50
CA GLN A 30 9.52 -1.53 26.45
C GLN A 30 9.97 -1.78 25.00
N ARG A 31 9.05 -2.15 24.11
CA ARG A 31 9.33 -2.26 22.66
C ARG A 31 9.83 -0.94 22.07
N ARG A 32 9.20 0.18 22.44
CA ARG A 32 9.57 1.51 21.95
C ARG A 32 10.96 1.93 22.43
N ARG A 33 11.31 1.66 23.70
CA ARG A 33 12.66 1.89 24.24
C ARG A 33 13.72 1.06 23.50
N ASN A 34 13.48 -0.23 23.31
CA ASN A 34 14.42 -1.11 22.60
C ASN A 34 14.63 -0.66 21.14
N LEU A 35 13.60 -0.12 20.48
CA LEU A 35 13.72 0.43 19.13
C LEU A 35 14.62 1.66 19.10
N ILE A 36 14.42 2.60 20.04
CA ILE A 36 15.26 3.81 20.17
C ILE A 36 16.72 3.44 20.46
N GLU A 37 16.95 2.48 21.35
CA GLU A 37 18.29 2.01 21.70
C GLU A 37 19.01 1.37 20.50
N ARG A 38 18.29 0.61 19.66
CA ARG A 38 18.83 0.09 18.40
C ARG A 38 19.22 1.19 17.43
N PHE A 39 18.41 2.24 17.30
CA PHE A 39 18.75 3.39 16.44
C PHE A 39 19.98 4.14 16.96
N ASN A 40 20.10 4.34 18.27
CA ASN A 40 21.25 5.01 18.87
C ASN A 40 22.54 4.18 18.76
N ASN A 41 22.46 2.85 18.93
CA ASN A 41 23.60 1.96 18.76
C ASN A 41 24.06 1.85 17.31
N GLN A 42 23.16 2.01 16.33
CA GLN A 42 23.53 2.12 14.91
C GLN A 42 24.26 3.43 14.58
N GLN A 43 23.98 4.52 15.31
CA GLN A 43 24.74 5.77 15.18
C GLN A 43 26.09 5.74 15.91
N SER A 44 26.26 4.87 16.91
CA SER A 44 27.53 4.74 17.64
C SER A 44 28.59 3.90 16.92
N THR A 45 28.22 3.04 15.97
CA THR A 45 29.17 2.23 15.18
C THR A 45 29.65 2.90 13.89
N THR A 46 29.21 4.14 13.63
CA THR A 46 29.56 4.90 12.42
C THR A 46 30.75 5.83 12.60
N TYR A 47 31.54 5.67 13.66
CA TYR A 47 32.91 6.17 13.68
C TYR A 47 33.78 5.25 12.83
N LYS A 48 34.16 5.74 11.63
CA LYS A 48 35.10 5.17 10.65
C LYS A 48 34.49 4.28 9.57
N SER A 49 33.64 4.87 8.75
CA SER A 49 33.79 4.67 7.32
C SER A 49 33.94 6.04 6.69
N ARG A 50 35.11 6.33 6.12
CA ARG A 50 35.21 7.39 5.11
C ARG A 50 34.21 6.99 4.03
N GLN A 51 33.02 7.58 4.06
CA GLN A 51 31.91 7.18 3.18
C GLN A 51 32.34 7.44 1.74
N SER A 52 32.92 6.43 1.11
CA SER A 52 33.11 6.40 -0.32
C SER A 52 31.73 6.52 -0.96
N LEU A 53 31.67 7.22 -2.09
CA LEU A 53 30.48 7.21 -2.93
C LEU A 53 29.99 5.75 -3.17
N PRO A 54 28.68 5.54 -3.35
CA PRO A 54 28.15 4.21 -3.64
C PRO A 54 28.94 3.52 -4.76
N LYS A 55 29.14 2.19 -4.69
CA LYS A 55 29.82 1.47 -5.78
C LYS A 55 28.99 1.48 -7.07
N ASP A 56 27.67 1.44 -6.93
CA ASP A 56 26.74 1.41 -8.07
C ASP A 56 26.74 2.76 -8.80
N PRO A 57 26.94 2.79 -10.13
CA PRO A 57 27.03 4.03 -10.90
C PRO A 57 25.74 4.84 -10.85
N SER A 58 24.57 4.21 -10.91
CA SER A 58 23.27 4.91 -10.84
C SER A 58 23.09 5.65 -9.52
N LYS A 59 23.40 4.99 -8.40
CA LYS A 59 23.28 5.58 -7.06
C LYS A 59 24.30 6.71 -6.86
N ARG A 60 25.47 6.65 -7.51
CA ARG A 60 26.44 7.75 -7.49
C ARG A 60 25.89 8.99 -8.16
N VAL A 61 25.25 8.84 -9.31
CA VAL A 61 24.63 9.95 -10.04
C VAL A 61 23.56 10.60 -9.16
N ASP A 62 22.70 9.80 -8.54
CA ASP A 62 21.65 10.30 -7.66
C ASP A 62 22.20 11.07 -6.45
N VAL A 63 23.21 10.52 -5.77
CA VAL A 63 23.85 11.17 -4.62
C VAL A 63 24.55 12.46 -5.04
N THR A 64 25.28 12.45 -6.16
CA THR A 64 26.00 13.63 -6.67
C THR A 64 25.01 14.73 -7.08
N GLN A 65 23.92 14.36 -7.74
CA GLN A 65 22.86 15.28 -8.13
C GLN A 65 22.19 15.90 -6.89
N HIS A 66 21.90 15.09 -5.87
CA HIS A 66 21.32 15.59 -4.63
C HIS A 66 22.26 16.57 -3.92
N ILE A 67 23.55 16.25 -3.81
CA ILE A 67 24.56 17.17 -3.24
C ILE A 67 24.63 18.48 -4.03
N ALA A 68 24.68 18.41 -5.37
CA ALA A 68 24.71 19.59 -6.23
C ALA A 68 23.47 20.48 -6.07
N GLN A 69 22.30 19.88 -5.84
CA GLN A 69 21.07 20.60 -5.54
C GLN A 69 21.10 21.27 -4.18
N VAL A 70 21.59 20.58 -3.14
CA VAL A 70 21.75 21.17 -1.78
C VAL A 70 22.72 22.35 -1.79
N LEU A 71 23.78 22.26 -2.60
CA LEU A 71 24.76 23.33 -2.78
C LEU A 71 24.31 24.43 -3.75
N ASN A 72 23.07 24.37 -4.26
CA ASN A 72 22.52 25.31 -5.24
C ASN A 72 23.36 25.47 -6.52
N VAL A 73 24.17 24.47 -6.87
CA VAL A 73 24.90 24.41 -8.15
C VAL A 73 23.94 24.11 -9.30
N ILE A 74 22.89 23.35 -9.01
CA ILE A 74 21.83 22.97 -9.94
C ILE A 74 20.48 23.29 -9.27
N PRO A 75 19.49 23.85 -9.97
CA PRO A 75 18.16 24.09 -9.41
C PRO A 75 17.53 22.79 -8.91
N THR A 76 16.90 22.86 -7.73
CA THR A 76 16.07 21.78 -7.20
C THR A 76 14.85 21.62 -8.10
N THR A 77 14.87 20.61 -8.96
CA THR A 77 13.67 20.28 -9.73
C THR A 77 12.62 19.74 -8.76
N THR A 78 11.65 20.57 -8.41
CA THR A 78 10.38 20.20 -7.75
C THR A 78 9.52 19.36 -8.68
N LYS A 79 10.08 18.29 -9.26
CA LYS A 79 9.30 17.35 -10.06
C LYS A 79 8.64 16.38 -9.10
N HIS A 80 7.46 16.80 -8.66
CA HIS A 80 6.40 15.94 -8.15
C HIS A 80 6.32 14.65 -8.98
N HIS A 81 6.12 13.54 -8.26
CA HIS A 81 5.99 12.17 -8.71
C HIS A 81 5.76 11.96 -10.23
N LYS A 82 6.73 11.32 -10.90
CA LYS A 82 6.63 10.80 -12.29
C LYS A 82 5.48 9.78 -12.51
N ARG A 83 4.62 9.54 -11.53
CA ARG A 83 3.50 8.60 -11.63
C ARG A 83 2.30 9.20 -12.37
N GLU A 84 2.08 10.51 -12.25
CA GLU A 84 0.99 11.22 -12.92
C GLU A 84 1.25 11.43 -14.43
N GLN A 85 2.50 11.36 -14.88
CA GLN A 85 2.83 11.51 -16.31
C GLN A 85 2.51 10.27 -17.17
N ARG A 86 1.96 9.20 -16.58
CA ARG A 86 1.60 7.97 -17.30
C ARG A 86 0.09 7.76 -17.47
N SER A 87 -0.76 8.63 -16.91
CA SER A 87 -2.19 8.59 -17.20
C SER A 87 -2.48 9.27 -18.54
N LEU A 88 -3.46 8.75 -19.26
CA LEU A 88 -3.94 9.38 -20.49
C LEU A 88 -4.57 10.74 -20.13
N SER A 89 -4.68 11.64 -21.11
CA SER A 89 -5.46 12.85 -20.90
C SER A 89 -6.93 12.48 -20.70
N THR A 90 -7.62 13.21 -19.83
CA THR A 90 -9.05 12.99 -19.53
C THR A 90 -9.91 12.97 -20.80
N ALA A 91 -9.63 13.87 -21.75
CA ALA A 91 -10.30 13.92 -23.05
C ALA A 91 -10.11 12.62 -23.87
N LEU A 92 -8.94 11.99 -23.80
CA LEU A 92 -8.67 10.75 -24.51
C LEU A 92 -9.34 9.56 -23.81
N GLU A 93 -9.38 9.55 -22.47
CA GLU A 93 -10.13 8.55 -21.70
C GLU A 93 -11.62 8.56 -22.04
N GLU A 94 -12.24 9.74 -22.13
CA GLU A 94 -13.65 9.90 -22.51
C GLU A 94 -13.93 9.37 -23.92
N LEU A 95 -13.03 9.61 -24.88
CA LEU A 95 -13.16 9.09 -26.25
C LEU A 95 -13.05 7.56 -26.30
N VAL A 96 -12.14 6.97 -25.52
CA VAL A 96 -12.00 5.51 -25.41
C VAL A 96 -13.25 4.89 -24.80
N ILE A 97 -13.77 5.47 -23.72
CA ILE A 97 -15.05 5.03 -23.11
C ILE A 97 -16.17 5.14 -24.15
N LYS A 98 -16.31 6.29 -24.81
CA LYS A 98 -17.34 6.51 -25.82
C LYS A 98 -17.24 5.50 -26.96
N PHE A 99 -16.03 5.08 -27.36
CA PHE A 99 -15.82 4.08 -28.39
C PHE A 99 -16.25 2.67 -27.96
N TYR A 100 -15.88 2.22 -26.75
CA TYR A 100 -16.17 0.87 -26.28
C TYR A 100 -17.60 0.68 -25.74
N TYR A 101 -18.23 1.75 -25.24
CA TYR A 101 -19.60 1.73 -24.69
C TYR A 101 -20.65 2.25 -25.68
N ARG A 102 -20.37 2.13 -26.98
CA ARG A 102 -21.33 2.41 -28.04
C ARG A 102 -22.53 1.48 -27.96
N GLY A 103 -23.74 2.04 -27.89
CA GLY A 103 -24.98 1.24 -27.82
C GLY A 103 -25.33 0.51 -29.12
N ASP A 104 -24.68 0.87 -30.23
CA ASP A 104 -24.90 0.31 -31.56
C ASP A 104 -23.89 -0.80 -31.94
N VAL A 105 -22.83 -0.99 -31.15
CA VAL A 105 -21.82 -2.03 -31.40
C VAL A 105 -21.36 -2.61 -30.07
N SER A 106 -21.51 -3.93 -29.86
CA SER A 106 -20.92 -4.61 -28.71
C SER A 106 -19.47 -4.96 -28.99
N TYR A 107 -18.55 -4.24 -28.35
CA TYR A 107 -17.14 -4.60 -28.34
C TYR A 107 -16.82 -5.51 -27.15
N GLN A 108 -16.16 -6.63 -27.41
CA GLN A 108 -15.63 -7.50 -26.37
C GLN A 108 -14.47 -6.79 -25.66
N MET A 109 -14.60 -6.53 -24.37
CA MET A 109 -13.50 -5.97 -23.59
C MET A 109 -12.32 -6.96 -23.59
N PRO A 110 -11.10 -6.51 -23.90
CA PRO A 110 -9.93 -7.38 -23.83
C PRO A 110 -9.86 -7.98 -22.42
N SER A 111 -9.76 -9.32 -22.33
CA SER A 111 -9.78 -10.19 -21.13
C SER A 111 -11.12 -10.81 -20.68
N LYS A 112 -12.28 -10.42 -21.21
CA LYS A 112 -13.56 -11.10 -20.91
C LYS A 112 -13.95 -12.09 -22.01
N ARG A 113 -14.24 -13.35 -21.67
CA ARG A 113 -14.75 -14.36 -22.63
C ARG A 113 -16.24 -14.11 -22.90
N ASP A 114 -16.68 -14.24 -24.15
CA ASP A 114 -18.09 -14.11 -24.54
C ASP A 114 -18.90 -15.24 -23.92
N CYS A 115 -19.68 -14.93 -22.88
CA CYS A 115 -20.67 -15.83 -22.31
C CYS A 115 -22.06 -15.23 -22.56
N ILE A 116 -22.91 -15.97 -23.26
CA ILE A 116 -24.31 -15.64 -23.46
C ILE A 116 -25.12 -16.60 -22.60
N THR A 117 -25.97 -16.08 -21.73
CA THR A 117 -26.90 -16.92 -20.95
C THR A 117 -28.25 -16.94 -21.66
N VAL A 118 -28.71 -18.14 -22.01
CA VAL A 118 -30.01 -18.38 -22.65
C VAL A 118 -30.86 -19.19 -21.67
N ASP A 119 -32.13 -18.83 -21.52
CA ASP A 119 -33.12 -19.67 -20.84
C ASP A 119 -33.69 -20.65 -21.86
N ASP A 120 -33.46 -21.94 -21.64
CA ASP A 120 -33.97 -23.04 -22.47
C ASP A 120 -34.82 -23.94 -21.56
N ASP A 121 -36.13 -23.97 -21.80
CA ASP A 121 -37.12 -24.72 -21.02
C ASP A 121 -37.01 -24.53 -19.49
N GLY A 122 -36.84 -23.27 -19.05
CA GLY A 122 -36.76 -22.90 -17.63
C GLY A 122 -35.41 -23.18 -16.97
N LYS A 123 -34.41 -23.63 -17.74
CA LYS A 123 -33.04 -23.83 -17.28
C LYS A 123 -32.11 -22.82 -17.95
N LYS A 124 -31.40 -22.04 -17.13
CA LYS A 124 -30.37 -21.10 -17.61
C LYS A 124 -29.12 -21.85 -18.03
N ILE A 125 -28.82 -21.81 -19.33
CA ILE A 125 -27.60 -22.38 -19.91
C ILE A 125 -26.69 -21.23 -20.32
N THR A 126 -25.41 -21.31 -19.95
CA THR A 126 -24.40 -20.32 -20.35
C THR A 126 -23.57 -20.89 -21.49
N LEU A 127 -23.68 -20.29 -22.66
CA LEU A 127 -22.93 -20.66 -23.86
C LEU A 127 -21.72 -19.76 -23.99
N GLN A 128 -20.54 -20.36 -24.14
CA GLN A 128 -19.31 -19.62 -24.39
C GLN A 128 -18.96 -19.69 -25.88
N LYS A 129 -18.67 -18.55 -26.51
CA LYS A 129 -18.12 -18.55 -27.88
C LYS A 129 -16.75 -19.24 -27.82
N SER A 130 -16.57 -20.34 -28.54
CA SER A 130 -15.28 -21.00 -28.64
C SER A 130 -14.33 -20.14 -29.48
N SER A 131 -13.13 -19.90 -28.97
CA SER A 131 -12.05 -19.33 -29.77
C SER A 131 -11.67 -20.38 -30.81
N SER A 132 -11.93 -20.10 -32.10
CA SER A 132 -11.37 -20.90 -33.19
C SER A 132 -9.84 -20.87 -33.05
N SER A 133 -9.24 -21.98 -32.65
CA SER A 133 -7.78 -22.12 -32.68
C SER A 133 -7.38 -22.22 -34.15
N ARG A 134 -6.60 -21.24 -34.62
CA ARG A 134 -5.78 -21.39 -35.82
C ARG A 134 -4.44 -21.98 -35.43
#